data_AF-A0A843L198-F1
#
_entry.id   AF-A0A843L198-F1
#
_cell.length_a   1.000
_cell.length_b   1.000
_cell.length_c   1.000
_cell.angle_alpha   90.00
_cell.angle_beta   90.00
_cell.angle_gamma   90.00
#
_symmetry.space_group_name_H-M   'P 1'
#
loop_
_entity.id
_entity.type
_entity.pdbx_description
1 polymer ?
#
loop_
_entity_poly.entity_id
_entity_poly.type
_entity_poly.pdbx_seq_one_letter_code
_entity_poly.pdbx_strand_id
1 'polypeptide(L)'
;MAGKCCQCGRCCTHMRDVHRFIEERGDYTFVVHNHYTGDAEEVRVDPDKIALFEDRGSIGGLPNACPFLRFDGETGKAWCTVHLTRPDLCREYCCRLLILDSQGKLAGRVTYQRALIPDTDELGRLWERVQPTLDGLCGTEWDDAFITILTAAGYCVRR
;
A
#
# COMPACT_ATOMS: atom_id res chain seq x y z
N MET A 1 13.63 -5.62 -4.74
CA MET A 1 12.93 -4.56 -5.51
C MET A 1 11.69 -4.15 -4.73
N ALA A 2 11.60 -2.88 -4.33
CA ALA A 2 10.40 -2.34 -3.69
C ALA A 2 9.26 -2.22 -4.72
N GLY A 3 8.05 -2.67 -4.36
CA GLY A 3 6.89 -2.57 -5.24
C GLY A 3 6.49 -1.11 -5.51
N LYS A 4 6.04 -0.83 -6.74
CA LYS A 4 5.41 0.46 -7.08
C LYS A 4 4.10 0.58 -6.30
N CYS A 5 3.87 1.73 -5.67
CA CYS A 5 2.64 1.97 -4.92
C CYS A 5 1.43 2.13 -5.85
N CYS A 6 0.37 1.35 -5.64
CA CYS A 6 -0.88 1.48 -6.40
C CYS A 6 -1.78 2.66 -5.97
N GLN A 7 -1.30 3.53 -5.07
CA GLN A 7 -1.99 4.73 -4.58
C GLN A 7 -3.42 4.46 -4.04
N CYS A 8 -3.64 3.30 -3.41
CA CYS A 8 -4.95 2.90 -2.89
C CYS A 8 -5.24 3.35 -1.46
N GLY A 9 -4.22 3.78 -0.71
CA GLY A 9 -4.34 4.21 0.68
C GLY A 9 -4.47 3.08 1.70
N ARG A 10 -4.76 1.85 1.26
CA ARG A 10 -5.13 0.74 2.16
C ARG A 10 -4.01 0.34 3.13
N CYS A 11 -2.76 0.29 2.68
CA CYS A 11 -1.61 0.06 3.57
C CYS A 11 -1.38 1.24 4.52
N CYS A 12 -1.82 2.45 4.18
CA CYS A 12 -1.58 3.66 4.95
C CYS A 12 -2.69 3.96 5.97
N THR A 13 -3.93 3.51 5.75
CA THR A 13 -5.10 3.83 6.59
C THR A 13 -5.00 3.35 8.05
N HIS A 14 -4.14 2.37 8.34
CA HIS A 14 -3.92 1.84 9.69
C HIS A 14 -2.44 1.94 10.13
N MET A 15 -1.61 2.63 9.34
CA MET A 15 -0.16 2.61 9.55
C MET A 15 0.27 3.40 10.80
N ARG A 16 -0.62 4.13 11.45
CA ARG A 16 -0.31 4.78 12.74
C ARG A 16 -0.08 3.79 13.87
N ASP A 17 -0.63 2.58 13.79
CA ASP A 17 -0.38 1.53 14.77
C ASP A 17 1.08 1.04 14.71
N VAL A 18 1.68 1.13 13.52
CA VAL A 18 3.08 0.80 13.24
C VAL A 18 3.98 2.01 13.48
N HIS A 19 3.68 3.15 12.85
CA HIS A 19 4.43 4.40 12.93
C HIS A 19 3.87 5.30 14.03
N ARG A 20 3.94 4.79 15.27
CA ARG A 20 3.21 5.37 16.41
C ARG A 20 3.79 6.68 16.91
N PHE A 21 5.11 6.78 16.91
CA PHE A 21 5.82 7.98 17.36
C PHE A 21 6.51 8.64 16.17
N ILE A 22 6.30 9.95 16.05
CA ILE A 22 6.87 10.77 15.00
C ILE A 22 7.44 12.01 15.68
N GLU A 23 8.77 12.15 15.60
CA GLU A 23 9.48 13.31 16.11
C GLU A 23 9.68 14.31 14.97
N GLU A 24 9.27 15.57 15.16
CA GLU A 24 9.48 16.63 14.18
C GLU A 24 10.87 17.26 14.38
N ARG A 25 11.64 17.36 13.30
CA ARG A 25 13.00 17.94 13.29
C ARG A 25 13.07 19.33 12.64
N GLY A 26 11.93 19.85 12.19
CA GLY A 26 11.85 21.07 11.38
C GLY A 26 12.07 20.80 9.89
N ASP A 27 11.86 21.82 9.06
CA ASP A 27 12.02 21.76 7.60
C ASP A 27 11.30 20.58 6.92
N TYR A 28 10.13 20.20 7.45
CA TYR A 28 9.35 19.03 7.03
C TYR A 28 10.12 17.70 7.10
N THR A 29 11.10 17.62 8.00
CA THR A 29 11.83 16.40 8.35
C THR A 29 11.27 15.83 9.65
N PHE A 30 11.12 14.51 9.68
CA PHE A 30 10.57 13.77 10.81
C PHE A 30 11.37 12.50 11.05
N VAL A 31 11.42 12.02 12.29
CA VAL A 31 11.89 10.66 12.62
C VAL A 31 10.68 9.81 12.92
N VAL A 32 10.49 8.74 12.17
CA VAL A 32 9.38 7.80 12.31
C VAL A 32 9.87 6.56 13.04
N HIS A 33 9.17 6.20 14.11
CA HIS A 33 9.50 5.03 14.91
C HIS A 33 8.51 3.90 14.67
N ASN A 34 9.05 2.72 14.36
CA ASN A 34 8.28 1.49 14.29
C ASN A 34 8.02 0.96 15.70
N HIS A 35 6.75 0.85 16.07
CA HIS A 35 6.32 0.40 17.39
C HIS A 35 6.69 -1.06 17.68
N TYR A 36 6.75 -1.91 16.64
CA TYR A 36 6.95 -3.35 16.80
C TYR A 36 8.42 -3.75 16.79
N THR A 37 9.24 -3.09 15.96
CA THR A 37 10.67 -3.42 15.82
C THR A 37 11.57 -2.49 16.63
N GLY A 38 11.10 -1.28 16.96
CA GLY A 38 11.90 -0.23 17.57
C GLY A 38 12.75 0.57 16.58
N ASP A 39 12.71 0.23 15.28
CA ASP A 39 13.47 0.94 14.26
C ASP A 39 13.05 2.41 14.16
N ALA A 40 14.01 3.28 13.87
CA ALA A 40 13.80 4.69 13.66
C ALA A 40 14.39 5.12 12.31
N GLU A 41 13.57 5.72 11.46
CA GLU A 41 13.97 6.17 10.13
C GLU A 41 13.62 7.65 9.94
N GLU A 42 14.57 8.41 9.42
CA GLU A 42 14.31 9.80 9.03
C GLU A 42 13.54 9.84 7.71
N VAL A 43 12.48 10.63 7.69
CA VAL A 43 11.64 10.87 6.52
C VAL A 43 11.51 12.37 6.30
N ARG A 44 11.41 12.78 5.04
CA ARG A 44 11.20 14.16 4.64
C ARG A 44 9.98 14.23 3.73
N VAL A 45 9.15 15.24 3.92
CA VAL A 45 8.06 15.51 2.98
C VAL A 45 8.68 15.81 1.61
N ASP A 46 8.22 15.09 0.60
CA ASP A 46 8.63 15.30 -0.78
C ASP A 46 8.33 16.77 -1.15
N PRO A 47 9.27 17.52 -1.73
CA PRO A 47 9.09 18.95 -1.98
C PRO A 47 7.83 19.30 -2.79
N ASP A 48 7.44 18.44 -3.72
CA ASP A 48 6.24 18.58 -4.56
C ASP A 48 4.93 18.29 -3.82
N LYS A 49 4.98 17.82 -2.57
CA LYS A 49 3.82 17.39 -1.76
C LYS A 49 3.65 18.19 -0.47
N ILE A 50 4.42 19.26 -0.26
CA ILE A 50 4.32 20.10 0.95
C ILE A 50 2.90 20.65 1.11
N ALA A 51 2.35 21.29 0.08
CA ALA A 51 0.98 21.83 0.14
C ALA A 51 -0.06 20.74 0.44
N LEU A 52 0.13 19.53 -0.14
CA LEU A 52 -0.74 18.39 0.11
C LEU A 52 -0.61 17.88 1.55
N PHE A 53 0.61 17.86 2.11
CA PHE A 53 0.86 17.50 3.49
C PHE A 53 0.21 18.48 4.47
N GLU A 54 0.18 19.77 4.16
CA GLU A 54 -0.43 20.77 5.03
C GLU A 54 -1.96 20.64 5.11
N ASP A 55 -2.61 20.12 4.05
CA ASP A 55 -4.04 19.79 4.08
C ASP A 55 -4.33 18.54 4.91
N ARG A 56 -4.57 18.73 6.21
CA ARG A 56 -4.96 17.65 7.13
C ARG A 56 -6.42 17.19 6.98
N GLY A 57 -7.24 17.88 6.18
CA GLY A 57 -8.67 17.59 6.05
C GLY A 57 -8.93 16.21 5.43
N SER A 58 -8.11 15.79 4.49
CA SER A 58 -8.29 14.54 3.73
C SER A 58 -8.22 13.26 4.58
N ILE A 59 -7.69 13.32 5.81
CA ILE A 59 -7.63 12.17 6.74
C ILE A 59 -8.43 12.39 8.02
N GLY A 60 -9.24 13.45 8.12
CA GLY A 60 -9.96 13.80 9.35
C GLY A 60 -10.87 12.70 9.91
N GLY A 61 -11.39 11.81 9.05
CA GLY A 61 -12.21 10.65 9.44
C GLY A 61 -11.42 9.35 9.72
N LEU A 62 -10.09 9.38 9.66
CA LEU A 62 -9.23 8.20 9.74
C LEU A 62 -8.21 8.34 10.89
N PRO A 63 -8.62 8.12 12.16
CA PRO A 63 -7.77 8.39 13.32
C PRO A 63 -6.46 7.58 13.34
N ASN A 64 -6.46 6.41 12.69
CA ASN A 64 -5.33 5.48 12.63
C ASN A 64 -4.53 5.58 11.31
N ALA A 65 -4.85 6.56 10.44
CA ALA A 65 -4.12 6.77 9.22
C ALA A 65 -2.67 7.22 9.49
N CYS A 66 -1.76 6.81 8.60
CA CYS A 66 -0.43 7.38 8.51
C CYS A 66 -0.51 8.91 8.50
N PRO A 67 0.24 9.63 9.34
CA PRO A 67 0.23 11.10 9.34
C PRO A 67 0.69 11.73 8.02
N PHE A 68 1.38 10.97 7.17
CA PHE A 68 1.82 11.36 5.83
C PHE A 68 0.87 10.90 4.70
N LEU A 69 -0.26 10.26 5.03
CA LEU A 69 -1.27 9.89 4.03
C LEU A 69 -2.14 11.10 3.69
N ARG A 70 -2.35 11.36 2.41
CA ARG A 70 -3.32 12.35 1.93
C ARG A 70 -4.17 11.74 0.81
N PHE A 71 -5.44 12.12 0.76
CA PHE A 71 -6.30 11.76 -0.37
C PHE A 71 -6.47 12.97 -1.28
N ASP A 72 -6.26 12.76 -2.56
CA ASP A 72 -6.60 13.71 -3.59
C ASP A 72 -8.11 13.66 -3.83
N GLY A 73 -8.81 14.75 -3.52
CA GLY A 73 -10.26 14.84 -3.63
C GLY A 73 -10.79 14.83 -5.06
N GLU A 74 -9.95 15.16 -6.06
CA GLU A 74 -10.34 15.15 -7.47
C GLU A 74 -10.20 13.74 -8.06
N THR A 75 -9.07 13.07 -7.79
CA THR A 75 -8.76 11.77 -8.40
C THR A 75 -9.13 10.57 -7.53
N GLY A 76 -9.41 10.78 -6.24
CA GLY A 76 -9.62 9.72 -5.24
C GLY A 76 -8.34 8.93 -4.92
N LYS A 77 -7.18 9.34 -5.43
CA LYS A 77 -5.91 8.66 -5.18
C LYS A 77 -5.36 8.99 -3.81
N ALA A 78 -4.74 7.99 -3.19
CA ALA A 78 -4.00 8.16 -1.97
C ALA A 78 -2.52 8.45 -2.25
N TRP A 79 -2.00 9.48 -1.60
CA TRP A 79 -0.63 9.96 -1.70
C TRP A 79 0.10 9.78 -0.36
N CYS A 80 1.32 9.28 -0.44
CA CYS A 80 2.28 9.35 0.66
C CYS A 80 3.10 10.61 0.46
N THR A 81 3.06 11.54 1.41
CA THR A 81 3.76 12.82 1.27
C THR A 81 5.25 12.70 1.53
N VAL A 82 5.72 11.58 2.07
CA VAL A 82 7.15 11.26 2.29
C VAL A 82 7.60 10.12 1.37
N HIS A 83 7.02 9.99 0.17
CA HIS A 83 7.13 8.77 -0.62
C HIS A 83 8.58 8.42 -0.95
N LEU A 84 9.42 9.41 -1.26
CA LEU A 84 10.82 9.19 -1.65
C LEU A 84 11.64 8.61 -0.49
N THR A 85 11.47 9.17 0.70
CA THR A 85 12.18 8.78 1.92
C THR A 85 11.35 7.86 2.81
N ARG A 86 10.27 7.25 2.30
CA ARG A 86 9.37 6.45 3.13
C ARG A 86 10.13 5.28 3.76
N PRO A 87 9.76 4.87 5.00
CA PRO A 87 10.41 3.78 5.71
C PRO A 87 10.48 2.49 4.88
N ASP A 88 11.51 1.68 5.08
CA ASP A 88 11.68 0.44 4.31
C ASP A 88 10.49 -0.52 4.48
N LEU A 89 9.93 -0.61 5.69
CA LEU A 89 8.69 -1.36 5.93
C LEU A 89 7.53 -0.88 5.02
N CYS A 90 7.40 0.42 4.81
CA CYS A 90 6.38 0.97 3.91
C CYS A 90 6.63 0.60 2.44
N ARG A 91 7.88 0.41 2.04
CA ARG A 91 8.25 -0.05 0.68
C ARG A 91 7.89 -1.52 0.49
N GLU A 92 8.07 -2.31 1.53
CA GLU A 92 7.80 -3.75 1.56
C GLU A 92 6.30 -4.05 1.66
N TYR A 93 5.58 -3.38 2.56
CA TYR A 93 4.16 -3.64 2.80
C TYR A 93 3.22 -2.92 1.82
N CYS A 94 3.77 -2.29 0.79
CA CYS A 94 2.97 -1.56 -0.19
C CYS A 94 2.10 -2.52 -1.01
N CYS A 95 0.86 -2.11 -1.29
CA CYS A 95 0.00 -2.82 -2.23
C CYS A 95 0.62 -2.70 -3.62
N ARG A 96 0.98 -3.84 -4.20
CA ARG A 96 1.62 -3.95 -5.51
C ARG A 96 0.65 -4.39 -6.60
N LEU A 97 -0.39 -5.15 -6.23
CA LEU A 97 -1.52 -5.48 -7.09
C LEU A 97 -2.82 -5.19 -6.35
N LEU A 98 -3.79 -4.58 -7.03
CA LEU A 98 -5.17 -4.50 -6.59
C LEU A 98 -6.03 -5.36 -7.51
N ILE A 99 -6.86 -6.18 -6.91
CA ILE A 99 -7.70 -7.15 -7.62
C ILE A 99 -9.13 -6.67 -7.49
N LEU A 100 -9.76 -6.39 -8.62
CA LEU A 100 -11.14 -5.94 -8.74
C LEU A 100 -11.98 -7.07 -9.32
N ASP A 101 -13.20 -7.24 -8.81
CA ASP A 101 -14.19 -8.13 -9.41
C ASP A 101 -14.71 -7.59 -10.76
N SER A 102 -15.61 -8.35 -11.39
CA SER A 102 -16.22 -7.99 -12.67
C SER A 102 -17.06 -6.71 -12.64
N GLN A 103 -17.43 -6.23 -11.45
CA GLN A 103 -18.17 -4.98 -11.24
C GLN A 103 -17.21 -3.82 -10.90
N GLY A 104 -15.90 -4.05 -10.88
CA GLY A 104 -14.89 -3.06 -10.53
C GLY A 104 -14.75 -2.83 -9.02
N LYS A 105 -15.41 -3.63 -8.18
CA LYS A 105 -15.27 -3.55 -6.72
C LYS A 105 -14.02 -4.31 -6.28
N LEU A 106 -13.33 -3.79 -5.28
CA LEU A 106 -12.13 -4.42 -4.75
C LEU A 106 -12.44 -5.80 -4.15
N ALA A 107 -11.81 -6.83 -4.72
CA ALA A 107 -11.91 -8.23 -4.30
C ALA A 107 -10.70 -8.69 -3.47
N GLY A 108 -9.55 -8.02 -3.60
CA GLY A 108 -8.37 -8.27 -2.80
C GLY A 108 -7.14 -7.49 -3.26
N ARG A 109 -5.99 -7.80 -2.68
CA ARG A 109 -4.72 -7.13 -2.97
C ARG A 109 -3.53 -8.05 -2.73
N VAL A 110 -2.44 -7.81 -3.45
CA VAL A 110 -1.13 -8.41 -3.14
C VAL A 110 -0.26 -7.38 -2.47
N THR A 111 0.25 -7.74 -1.29
CA THR A 111 1.27 -6.99 -0.57
C THR A 111 2.59 -7.78 -0.60
N TYR A 112 3.70 -7.09 -0.33
CA TYR A 112 5.03 -7.70 -0.31
C TYR A 112 5.38 -8.43 -1.62
N GLN A 113 6.19 -9.50 -1.52
CA GLN A 113 6.58 -10.31 -2.66
C GLN A 113 5.38 -11.05 -3.26
N ARG A 114 4.58 -11.77 -2.44
CA ARG A 114 3.52 -12.69 -2.91
C ARG A 114 2.34 -12.85 -1.93
N ALA A 115 2.20 -11.97 -0.94
CA ALA A 115 1.16 -12.13 0.09
C ALA A 115 -0.18 -11.62 -0.45
N LEU A 116 -1.10 -12.54 -0.76
CA LEU A 116 -2.47 -12.18 -1.10
C LEU A 116 -3.27 -11.90 0.18
N ILE A 117 -3.95 -10.75 0.19
CA ILE A 117 -4.97 -10.44 1.19
C ILE A 117 -6.32 -10.36 0.45
N PRO A 118 -7.13 -11.44 0.50
CA PRO A 118 -8.46 -11.42 -0.09
C PRO A 118 -9.41 -10.57 0.74
N ASP A 119 -10.25 -9.78 0.07
CA ASP A 119 -11.37 -9.06 0.67
C ASP A 119 -12.71 -9.81 0.41
N THR A 120 -12.66 -10.96 -0.28
CA THR A 120 -13.81 -11.83 -0.58
C THR A 120 -13.46 -13.31 -0.42
N ASP A 121 -14.43 -14.12 0.03
CA ASP A 121 -14.26 -15.57 0.18
C ASP A 121 -14.01 -16.27 -1.16
N GLU A 122 -14.58 -15.74 -2.24
CA GLU A 122 -14.41 -16.27 -3.59
C GLU A 122 -12.95 -16.17 -4.05
N LEU A 123 -12.34 -14.99 -3.88
CA LEU A 123 -10.93 -14.79 -4.19
C LEU A 123 -10.03 -15.64 -3.28
N GLY A 124 -10.40 -15.78 -2.00
CA GLY A 124 -9.70 -16.67 -1.05
C GLY A 124 -9.66 -18.12 -1.55
N ARG A 125 -10.82 -18.68 -1.95
CA ARG A 125 -10.90 -20.04 -2.51
C ARG A 125 -10.17 -20.18 -3.84
N LEU A 126 -10.20 -19.15 -4.69
CA LEU A 126 -9.42 -19.16 -5.93
C LEU A 126 -7.92 -19.24 -5.63
N TRP A 127 -7.46 -18.44 -4.67
CA TRP A 127 -6.06 -18.40 -4.26
C TRP A 127 -5.55 -19.74 -3.75
N GLU A 128 -6.30 -20.43 -2.87
CA GLU A 128 -5.91 -21.74 -2.35
C GLU A 128 -5.65 -22.77 -3.46
N ARG A 129 -6.43 -22.71 -4.55
CA ARG A 129 -6.25 -23.59 -5.72
C ARG A 129 -5.08 -23.18 -6.60
N VAL A 130 -4.83 -21.89 -6.72
CA VAL A 130 -3.87 -21.31 -7.67
C VAL A 130 -2.46 -21.21 -7.08
N GLN A 131 -2.33 -20.97 -5.79
CA GLN A 131 -1.05 -20.77 -5.11
C GLN A 131 0.00 -21.85 -5.46
N PRO A 132 -0.33 -23.16 -5.44
CA PRO A 132 0.66 -24.20 -5.78
C PRO A 132 1.18 -24.13 -7.22
N THR A 133 0.38 -23.60 -8.15
CA THR A 133 0.78 -23.46 -9.56
C THR A 133 1.75 -22.31 -9.80
N LEU A 134 1.89 -21.42 -8.82
CA LEU A 134 2.80 -20.28 -8.86
C LEU A 134 4.11 -20.55 -8.11
N ASP A 135 4.26 -21.76 -7.55
CA ASP A 135 5.49 -22.16 -6.86
C ASP A 135 6.68 -22.16 -7.82
N GLY A 136 7.82 -21.65 -7.34
CA GLY A 136 9.03 -21.47 -8.14
C GLY A 136 9.09 -20.18 -8.98
N LEU A 137 7.97 -19.48 -9.18
CA LEU A 137 7.97 -18.17 -9.85
C LEU A 137 8.35 -17.04 -8.88
N CYS A 138 9.04 -16.02 -9.38
CA CYS A 138 9.39 -14.84 -8.59
C CYS A 138 9.26 -13.53 -9.39
N GLY A 139 9.19 -12.41 -8.67
CA GLY A 139 9.14 -11.07 -9.26
C GLY A 139 8.01 -10.91 -10.29
N THR A 140 8.35 -10.35 -11.45
CA THR A 140 7.39 -10.06 -12.53
C THR A 140 6.80 -11.33 -13.15
N GLU A 141 7.54 -12.44 -13.18
CA GLU A 141 7.03 -13.71 -13.72
C GLU A 141 5.86 -14.23 -12.88
N TRP A 142 6.00 -14.14 -11.55
CA TRP A 142 4.90 -14.45 -10.64
C TRP A 142 3.71 -13.51 -10.87
N ASP A 143 3.98 -12.22 -11.06
CA ASP A 143 2.93 -11.22 -11.29
C ASP A 143 2.15 -11.46 -12.57
N ASP A 144 2.84 -11.77 -13.67
CA ASP A 144 2.24 -11.98 -14.98
C ASP A 144 1.42 -13.28 -14.98
N ALA A 145 1.93 -14.35 -14.37
CA ALA A 145 1.21 -15.60 -14.20
C ALA A 145 -0.06 -15.41 -13.34
N PHE A 146 0.06 -14.73 -12.21
CA PHE A 146 -1.08 -14.52 -11.32
C PHE A 146 -2.15 -13.62 -11.95
N ILE A 147 -1.75 -12.56 -12.66
CA ILE A 147 -2.69 -11.71 -13.41
C ILE A 147 -3.42 -12.50 -14.48
N THR A 148 -2.70 -13.33 -15.25
CA THR A 148 -3.32 -14.16 -16.30
C THR A 148 -4.41 -15.06 -15.74
N ILE A 149 -4.15 -15.70 -14.59
CA ILE A 149 -5.11 -16.57 -13.91
C ILE A 149 -6.32 -15.78 -13.41
N LEU A 150 -6.09 -14.62 -12.78
CA LEU A 150 -7.16 -13.75 -12.27
C LEU A 150 -8.03 -13.22 -13.41
N THR A 151 -7.44 -12.78 -14.52
CA THR A 151 -8.18 -12.30 -15.69
C THR A 151 -9.00 -13.40 -16.33
N ALA A 152 -8.47 -14.63 -16.44
CA ALA A 152 -9.24 -15.78 -16.90
C ALA A 152 -10.44 -16.11 -15.98
N ALA A 153 -10.31 -15.81 -14.69
CA ALA A 153 -11.38 -15.96 -13.70
C ALA A 153 -12.34 -14.76 -13.63
N GLY A 154 -12.19 -13.75 -14.50
CA GLY A 154 -13.09 -12.59 -14.58
C GLY A 154 -12.73 -11.40 -13.68
N TYR A 155 -11.54 -11.42 -13.06
CA TYR A 155 -11.04 -10.29 -12.27
C TYR A 155 -10.24 -9.31 -13.14
N CYS A 156 -10.24 -8.04 -12.74
CA CYS A 156 -9.37 -7.01 -13.29
C CYS A 156 -8.25 -6.70 -12.29
N VAL A 157 -7.00 -6.62 -12.75
CA VAL A 157 -5.85 -6.35 -11.87
C VAL A 157 -5.20 -5.02 -12.23
N ARG A 158 -5.04 -4.16 -11.21
CA ARG A 158 -4.31 -2.89 -11.31
C ARG A 158 -2.92 -3.04 -10.68
N ARG A 159 -1.89 -2.71 -11.45
CA ARG A 159 -0.49 -2.55 -11.01
C ARG A 159 -0.20 -1.10 -10.64
#